data_AF-A0A2T0T1I1-F1
#
_entry.id   AF-A0A2T0T1I1-F1
#
_cell.length_a   1.000
_cell.length_b   1.000
_cell.length_c   1.000
_cell.angle_alpha   90.00
_cell.angle_beta   90.00
_cell.angle_gamma   90.00
#
_symmetry.space_group_name_H-M   'P 1'
#
loop_
_entity.id
_entity.type
_entity.pdbx_description
1 polymer ?
#
loop_
_entity_poly.entity_id
_entity_poly.type
_entity_poly.pdbx_seq_one_letter_code
_entity_poly.pdbx_strand_id
1 'polypeptide(L)'
;MDVDFDYEATQELRRHARQVSEALGLTGESWCVESERPGALYLAVDGHVPTFPDDDLALVWRERRGWSAVVERPDGRGLQEIAHLRGQVDPSPAAVAEWVAGLVDDFGALPKSA
;
A
#
# COMPACT_ATOMS: atom_id res chain seq x y z
N MET A 1 -28.22 4.06 9.82
CA MET A 1 -27.47 3.01 10.56
C MET A 1 -26.88 2.14 9.47
N ASP A 2 -25.62 2.44 9.09
CA ASP A 2 -24.91 1.83 7.94
C ASP A 2 -23.53 1.30 8.37
N VAL A 3 -23.33 1.16 9.68
CA VAL A 3 -22.02 0.85 10.30
C VAL A 3 -21.57 -0.57 9.96
N ASP A 4 -22.51 -1.46 9.65
CA ASP A 4 -22.24 -2.86 9.33
C ASP A 4 -21.67 -3.02 7.92
N PHE A 5 -22.21 -2.29 6.93
CA PHE A 5 -21.73 -2.32 5.54
C PHE A 5 -20.34 -1.70 5.40
N ASP A 6 -20.11 -0.55 6.05
CA ASP A 6 -18.78 0.06 6.14
C ASP A 6 -17.80 -0.87 6.88
N TYR A 7 -18.24 -1.64 7.88
CA TYR A 7 -17.39 -2.58 8.62
C TYR A 7 -17.02 -3.83 7.80
N GLU A 8 -17.97 -4.44 7.10
CA GLU A 8 -17.72 -5.57 6.19
C GLU A 8 -16.76 -5.17 5.06
N ALA A 9 -17.02 -4.04 4.39
CA ALA A 9 -16.14 -3.50 3.35
C ALA A 9 -14.73 -3.20 3.90
N THR A 10 -14.64 -2.68 5.13
CA THR A 10 -13.35 -2.44 5.79
C THR A 10 -12.61 -3.76 6.06
N GLN A 11 -13.31 -4.83 6.44
CA GLN A 11 -12.70 -6.13 6.71
C GLN A 11 -12.27 -6.86 5.43
N GLU A 12 -13.03 -6.73 4.34
CA GLU A 12 -12.63 -7.24 3.02
C GLU A 12 -11.39 -6.51 2.49
N LEU A 13 -11.36 -5.18 2.61
CA LEU A 13 -10.19 -4.37 2.26
C LEU A 13 -8.96 -4.75 3.09
N ARG A 14 -9.11 -5.02 4.39
CA ARG A 14 -8.03 -5.52 5.26
C ARG A 14 -7.49 -6.86 4.81
N ARG A 15 -8.37 -7.78 4.41
CA ARG A 15 -7.96 -9.08 3.87
C ARG A 15 -7.20 -8.90 2.56
N HIS A 16 -7.69 -8.02 1.70
CA HIS A 16 -7.04 -7.69 0.44
C HIS A 16 -5.65 -7.07 0.67
N ALA A 17 -5.55 -6.09 1.57
CA ALA A 17 -4.30 -5.47 1.99
C ALA A 17 -3.26 -6.51 2.45
N ARG A 18 -3.69 -7.44 3.31
CA ARG A 18 -2.84 -8.53 3.78
C ARG A 18 -2.35 -9.40 2.63
N GLN A 19 -3.22 -9.77 1.69
CA GLN A 19 -2.82 -10.56 0.52
C GLN A 19 -1.83 -9.81 -0.37
N VAL A 20 -1.97 -8.49 -0.48
CA VAL A 20 -1.02 -7.63 -1.20
C VAL A 20 0.33 -7.63 -0.47
N SER A 21 0.35 -7.43 0.86
CA SER A 21 1.58 -7.52 1.66
C SER A 21 2.28 -8.87 1.53
N GLU A 22 1.52 -9.97 1.59
CA GLU A 22 2.03 -11.32 1.42
C GLU A 22 2.60 -11.53 0.00
N ALA A 23 1.94 -11.01 -1.04
CA ALA A 23 2.41 -11.07 -2.42
C ALA A 23 3.67 -10.22 -2.66
N LEU A 24 3.84 -9.13 -1.92
CA LEU A 24 5.02 -8.27 -1.92
C LEU A 24 6.18 -8.88 -1.11
N GLY A 25 5.98 -9.99 -0.40
CA GLY A 25 7.00 -10.61 0.44
C GLY A 25 7.30 -9.84 1.73
N LEU A 26 6.42 -8.90 2.13
CA LEU A 26 6.58 -8.12 3.35
C LEU A 26 6.30 -9.01 4.57
N THR A 27 7.33 -9.29 5.35
CA THR A 27 7.21 -10.05 6.60
C THR A 27 6.98 -9.11 7.78
N GLY A 28 5.74 -8.63 7.97
CA GLY A 28 5.42 -7.78 9.14
C GLY A 28 3.99 -7.25 9.18
N GLU A 29 3.57 -6.82 10.38
CA GLU A 29 2.31 -6.12 10.68
C GLU A 29 2.33 -4.65 10.21
N SER A 30 3.00 -4.34 9.10
CA SER A 30 3.29 -2.95 8.67
C SER A 30 2.18 -2.30 7.83
N TRP A 31 0.91 -2.63 8.10
CA TRP A 31 -0.23 -1.99 7.46
C TRP A 31 -1.21 -1.44 8.50
N CYS A 32 -1.69 -0.23 8.26
CA CYS A 32 -2.64 0.48 9.13
C CYS A 32 -3.88 0.86 8.32
N VAL A 33 -5.07 0.57 8.87
CA VAL A 33 -6.33 1.03 8.28
C VAL A 33 -6.80 2.26 9.02
N GLU A 34 -6.76 3.40 8.33
CA GLU A 34 -7.36 4.62 8.83
C GLU A 34 -8.88 4.54 8.57
N SER A 35 -9.64 4.47 9.65
CA SER A 35 -11.10 4.29 9.61
C SER A 35 -11.85 5.63 9.53
N GLU A 36 -11.14 6.76 9.48
CA GLU A 36 -11.75 8.08 9.32
C GLU A 36 -12.11 8.31 7.85
N ARG A 37 -13.39 8.57 7.58
CA ARG A 37 -13.89 8.70 6.21
C ARG A 37 -13.29 9.92 5.50
N PRO A 38 -12.92 9.81 4.22
CA PRO A 38 -13.04 8.62 3.37
C PRO A 38 -11.97 7.57 3.71
N GLY A 39 -12.42 6.34 4.01
CA GLY A 39 -11.57 5.25 4.49
C GLY A 39 -10.34 5.09 3.62
N ALA A 40 -9.18 5.22 4.23
CA ALA A 40 -7.89 5.13 3.59
C ALA A 40 -7.14 3.94 4.19
N LEU A 41 -6.78 2.99 3.36
CA LEU A 41 -5.84 1.95 3.75
C LEU A 41 -4.44 2.48 3.49
N TYR A 42 -3.55 2.34 4.47
CA TYR A 42 -2.15 2.65 4.37
C TYR A 42 -1.32 1.38 4.57
N LEU A 43 -0.39 1.12 3.66
CA LEU A 43 0.49 -0.04 3.70
C LEU A 43 1.91 0.45 3.45
N ALA A 44 2.79 0.33 4.45
CA ALA A 44 4.20 0.65 4.29
C ALA A 44 4.88 -0.48 3.50
N VAL A 45 5.60 -0.12 2.45
CA VAL A 45 6.32 -1.05 1.57
C VAL A 45 7.81 -0.94 1.88
N ASP A 46 8.43 -2.07 2.17
CA ASP A 46 9.87 -2.14 2.34
C ASP A 46 10.56 -2.05 0.98
N GLY A 47 11.31 -0.96 0.74
CA GLY A 47 11.96 -0.71 -0.53
C GLY A 47 12.01 0.78 -0.85
N HIS A 48 12.95 1.15 -1.71
CA HIS A 48 13.16 2.54 -2.10
C HIS A 48 12.85 2.72 -3.58
N VAL A 49 12.20 3.83 -3.87
CA VAL A 49 12.00 4.26 -5.26
C VAL A 49 13.30 4.92 -5.71
N PRO A 50 13.90 4.56 -6.85
CA PRO A 50 15.21 5.08 -7.25
C PRO A 50 15.24 6.61 -7.44
N THR A 51 14.08 7.24 -7.66
CA THR A 51 13.94 8.71 -7.70
C THR A 51 13.87 9.35 -6.31
N PHE A 52 13.52 8.58 -5.29
CA PHE A 52 13.31 8.98 -3.90
C PHE A 52 13.98 7.97 -2.93
N PRO A 53 15.32 7.90 -2.92
CA PRO A 53 16.05 6.88 -2.17
C PRO A 53 16.03 7.09 -0.64
N ASP A 54 15.65 8.27 -0.16
CA ASP A 54 15.58 8.63 1.27
C ASP A 54 14.14 8.69 1.80
N ASP A 55 13.14 8.46 0.94
CA ASP A 55 11.73 8.54 1.30
C ASP A 55 11.11 7.13 1.33
N ASP A 56 10.35 6.83 2.38
CA ASP A 56 9.69 5.53 2.55
C ASP A 56 8.53 5.39 1.56
N LEU A 57 8.44 4.24 0.88
CA LEU A 57 7.33 3.95 -0.02
C LEU A 57 6.12 3.44 0.78
N ALA A 58 4.95 3.98 0.48
CA ALA A 58 3.69 3.47 0.99
C ALA A 58 2.63 3.36 -0.10
N LEU A 59 1.70 2.42 0.08
CA LEU A 59 0.52 2.28 -0.73
C LEU A 59 -0.68 2.84 0.02
N VAL A 60 -1.46 3.64 -0.69
CA VAL A 60 -2.71 4.19 -0.20
C VAL A 60 -3.84 3.71 -1.11
N TRP A 61 -4.83 3.05 -0.54
CA TRP A 61 -6.09 2.77 -1.26
C TRP A 61 -7.16 3.77 -0.83
N ARG A 62 -7.90 4.31 -1.80
CA ARG A 62 -9.08 5.15 -1.56
C ARG A 62 -10.24 4.68 -2.41
N GLU A 63 -11.43 4.54 -1.82
CA GLU A 63 -12.63 4.00 -2.48
C GLU A 63 -12.91 4.54 -3.90
N ARG A 64 -12.70 5.85 -4.13
CA ARG A 64 -12.97 6.48 -5.43
C ARG A 64 -11.78 6.58 -6.37
N ARG A 65 -10.58 6.30 -5.88
CA ARG A 65 -9.35 6.38 -6.68
C ARG A 65 -8.76 5.01 -6.94
N GLY A 66 -8.85 4.07 -6.00
CA GLY A 66 -8.14 2.81 -6.01
C GLY A 66 -6.76 2.97 -5.37
N TRP A 67 -5.81 2.17 -5.82
CA TRP A 67 -4.44 2.14 -5.29
C TRP A 67 -3.56 3.27 -5.85
N SER A 68 -2.88 3.96 -4.95
CA SER A 68 -1.84 4.95 -5.23
C SER A 68 -0.58 4.59 -4.47
N ALA A 69 0.58 4.84 -5.07
CA ALA A 69 1.87 4.74 -4.44
C ALA A 69 2.28 6.15 -4.05
N VAL A 70 2.62 6.33 -2.78
CA VAL A 70 3.04 7.59 -2.20
C VAL A 70 4.39 7.40 -1.54
N VAL A 71 5.23 8.43 -1.54
CA VAL A 71 6.43 8.47 -0.72
C VAL A 71 6.16 9.34 0.50
N GLU A 72 6.51 8.83 1.69
CA GLU A 72 6.49 9.59 2.93
C GLU A 72 7.82 10.34 3.06
N ARG A 73 7.73 11.67 3.09
CA ARG A 73 8.94 12.46 3.18
C ARG A 73 9.44 12.59 4.61
N PRO A 74 10.75 12.38 4.86
CA PRO A 74 11.32 12.45 6.21
C PRO A 74 11.22 13.86 6.82
N ASP A 75 10.98 14.88 6.01
CA ASP A 75 10.78 16.26 6.46
C ASP A 75 9.36 16.57 6.97
N GLY A 76 8.49 15.57 7.06
CA GLY A 76 7.15 15.70 7.65
C GLY A 76 6.18 16.54 6.81
N ARG A 77 6.53 16.82 5.53
CA ARG A 77 5.67 17.59 4.61
C ARG A 77 4.47 16.81 4.10
N GLY A 78 4.33 15.55 4.50
CA GLY A 78 3.23 14.66 4.16
C GLY A 78 3.56 13.70 3.03
N LEU A 79 2.52 13.01 2.57
CA LEU A 79 2.60 11.97 1.54
C LEU A 79 2.56 12.60 0.14
N GLN A 80 3.52 12.23 -0.72
CA GLN A 80 3.54 12.63 -2.12
C GLN A 80 3.19 11.46 -3.03
N GLU A 81 2.09 11.56 -3.79
CA GLU A 81 1.71 10.55 -4.80
C GLU A 81 2.70 10.55 -5.97
N ILE A 82 3.29 9.39 -6.25
CA ILE A 82 4.27 9.18 -7.33
C ILE A 82 3.71 8.34 -8.47
N ALA A 83 2.76 7.44 -8.18
CA ALA A 83 2.13 6.60 -9.17
C ALA A 83 0.71 6.22 -8.75
N HIS A 84 -0.13 5.93 -9.74
CA HIS A 84 -1.52 5.57 -9.52
C HIS A 84 -1.89 4.38 -10.41
N LEU A 85 -2.43 3.32 -9.81
CA LEU A 85 -2.82 2.11 -10.53
C LEU A 85 -4.19 2.34 -11.20
N ARG A 86 -4.15 2.72 -12.48
CA ARG A 86 -5.35 2.97 -13.29
C ARG A 86 -5.83 1.70 -14.00
N GLY A 87 -7.14 1.56 -14.14
CA GLY A 87 -7.76 0.58 -15.05
C GLY A 87 -8.30 -0.70 -14.40
N GLN A 88 -8.08 -0.92 -13.11
CA GLN A 88 -8.77 -1.95 -12.33
C GLN A 88 -9.39 -1.32 -11.09
N VAL A 89 -10.72 -1.41 -10.99
CA VAL A 89 -11.47 -0.93 -9.81
C VAL A 89 -11.19 -1.82 -8.60
N ASP A 90 -10.94 -3.10 -8.83
CA ASP A 90 -10.53 -4.09 -7.85
C ASP A 90 -9.39 -4.95 -8.45
N PRO A 91 -8.14 -4.46 -8.40
CA PRO A 91 -7.00 -5.23 -8.91
C PRO A 91 -6.74 -6.44 -8.02
N SER A 92 -6.31 -7.55 -8.61
CA SER A 92 -5.90 -8.70 -7.80
C SER A 92 -4.67 -8.34 -6.95
N PRO A 93 -4.46 -8.97 -5.79
CA PRO A 93 -3.29 -8.69 -4.95
C PRO A 93 -1.96 -8.84 -5.70
N ALA A 94 -1.89 -9.83 -6.61
CA ALA A 94 -0.72 -10.06 -7.46
C ALA A 94 -0.50 -8.90 -8.45
N ALA A 95 -1.55 -8.34 -9.05
CA ALA A 95 -1.41 -7.20 -9.97
C ALA A 95 -0.91 -5.95 -9.24
N VAL A 96 -1.36 -5.71 -8.01
CA VAL A 96 -0.82 -4.63 -7.16
C VAL A 96 0.65 -4.90 -6.87
N ALA A 97 1.00 -6.13 -6.49
CA ALA A 97 2.38 -6.49 -6.18
C ALA A 97 3.33 -6.32 -7.38
N GLU A 98 2.96 -6.81 -8.56
CA GLU A 98 3.73 -6.65 -9.80
C GLU A 98 3.88 -5.17 -10.19
N TRP A 99 2.82 -4.38 -10.02
CA TRP A 99 2.88 -2.94 -10.27
C TRP A 99 3.88 -2.24 -9.35
N VAL A 100 3.85 -2.54 -8.04
CA VAL A 100 4.79 -1.96 -7.07
C VAL A 100 6.22 -2.44 -7.32
N ALA A 101 6.40 -3.70 -7.72
CA ALA A 101 7.70 -4.22 -8.13
C ALA A 101 8.32 -3.47 -9.30
N GLY A 102 7.50 -2.89 -10.18
CA GLY A 102 7.98 -2.00 -11.25
C GLY A 102 8.34 -0.58 -10.79
N LEU A 103 8.02 -0.20 -9.55
CA LEU A 103 8.29 1.14 -8.99
C LEU A 103 9.55 1.20 -8.12
N VAL A 104 9.94 0.07 -7.52
CA VAL A 104 11.14 -0.02 -6.66
C VAL A 104 12.27 -0.73 -7.38
N ASP A 105 13.51 -0.33 -7.07
CA ASP A 105 14.71 -0.97 -7.64
C ASP A 105 15.08 -2.26 -6.87
N ASP A 106 14.85 -2.25 -5.56
CA ASP A 106 15.00 -3.37 -4.63
C ASP A 106 13.89 -3.28 -3.59
N PHE A 107 13.01 -4.29 -3.52
CA PHE A 107 12.28 -4.54 -2.27
C PHE A 107 13.33 -5.00 -1.30
N GLY A 108 13.49 -4.32 -0.17
CA GLY A 108 14.60 -4.57 0.73
C GLY A 108 14.76 -6.06 0.94
N ALA A 109 15.80 -6.59 0.32
CA ALA A 109 16.19 -7.97 0.49
C ALA A 109 16.77 -8.05 1.91
N LEU A 110 15.91 -8.15 2.92
CA LEU A 110 16.35 -8.68 4.20
C LEU A 110 16.95 -10.06 3.89
N PRO A 111 18.23 -10.30 4.25
CA PRO A 111 18.79 -11.63 4.08
C PRO A 111 17.90 -12.60 4.84
N LYS A 112 17.44 -13.66 4.19
CA LYS A 112 16.93 -14.85 4.88
C LYS A 112 18.00 -15.25 5.88
N SER A 113 17.82 -14.86 7.15
CA SER A 113 18.73 -15.28 8.20
C SER A 113 18.61 -16.80 8.34
N ALA A 114 19.78 -17.42 8.39
CA ALA A 114 20.13 -18.83 8.30
C ALA A 114 19.20 -19.82 9.03
#